data_AF-A0A962QGZ9-F1
#
_entry.id   AF-A0A962QGZ9-F1
#
_cell.length_a   1.000
_cell.length_b   1.000
_cell.length_c   1.000
_cell.angle_alpha   90.00
_cell.angle_beta   90.00
_cell.angle_gamma   90.00
#
_symmetry.space_group_name_H-M   'P 1'
#
loop_
_entity.id
_entity.type
_entity.pdbx_description
1 polymer ?
#
loop_
_entity_poly.entity_id
_entity_poly.type
_entity_poly.pdbx_seq_one_letter_code
_entity_poly.pdbx_strand_id
1 'polypeptide(L)'
;WIYRQGEHLQDALQDCRLLLVCDVGGGTTDLSLIRIDQGTTGTSVSDRAAPQLSRIAVGDHLMLGGDNIDLAIAHLLERKLSDTRQLNAGQLAQLMQQCRSAKERLLATTETGHIPEKTSITLLGTGSRLIGAARSVELTRAELLHIIDGFLPSTGPDERPRSRRGAIVEFGLPYAADPAISKHLAAFLQRFAEPAREALGSPSSALPMPDAVLLNGGVFQSDYLAQRLQSLLQSWRAQQTGQTPLRLFANPQPDLAVARGAVAYGLARRGKGLKIGGGSARSYFLQLDSQQARQAICLLPRGTEEGRELRLDKRRFALRLGQPVRFHLHSATAAKHYRAGELVELDDDSFEPLPPIATVLEGGSGEVPVQLATRLTEVGTLAIDCITPDPPQQRWNLEFQLRDSAASSLVENSKTLHPRFEAARGLLEQYFGERSSRVDPKGIKTLRNDL
;
A
#
# COMPACT_ATOMS: atom_id res chain seq x y z
N TRP A 1 11.15 0.60 16.21
CA TRP A 1 12.61 0.82 16.31
C TRP A 1 12.93 2.12 17.04
N ILE A 2 12.54 3.29 16.49
CA ILE A 2 12.81 4.63 17.07
C ILE A 2 12.55 4.70 18.57
N TYR A 3 11.34 4.33 19.00
CA TYR A 3 10.95 4.36 20.42
C TYR A 3 11.87 3.54 21.33
N ARG A 4 12.43 2.41 20.84
CA ARG A 4 13.37 1.59 21.62
C ARG A 4 14.75 2.22 21.75
N GLN A 5 15.15 3.06 20.79
CA GLN A 5 16.46 3.71 20.85
C GLN A 5 16.51 4.75 21.98
N GLY A 6 15.38 5.39 22.29
CA GLY A 6 15.29 6.37 23.37
C GLY A 6 16.34 7.48 23.19
N GLU A 7 17.19 7.66 24.19
CA GLU A 7 18.27 8.65 24.20
C GLU A 7 19.37 8.36 23.17
N HIS A 8 19.57 7.10 22.77
CA HIS A 8 20.57 6.68 21.78
C HIS A 8 20.13 6.90 20.33
N LEU A 9 18.94 7.47 20.09
CA LEU A 9 18.41 7.63 18.74
C LEU A 9 19.31 8.48 17.85
N GLN A 10 19.91 9.54 18.39
CA GLN A 10 20.78 10.42 17.64
C GLN A 10 22.05 9.69 17.18
N ASP A 11 22.70 8.96 18.08
CA ASP A 11 23.89 8.17 17.77
C ASP A 11 23.58 7.06 16.76
N ALA A 12 22.44 6.38 16.93
CA ALA A 12 22.01 5.32 16.03
C ALA A 12 21.78 5.83 14.60
N LEU A 13 21.31 7.08 14.45
CA LEU A 13 21.05 7.74 13.18
C LEU A 13 22.24 8.56 12.67
N GLN A 14 23.38 8.56 13.36
CA GLN A 14 24.55 9.33 12.95
C GLN A 14 24.99 8.93 11.53
N ASP A 15 25.27 9.94 10.70
CA ASP A 15 25.68 9.82 9.29
C ASP A 15 24.67 9.10 8.38
N CYS A 16 23.44 8.91 8.85
CA CYS A 16 22.35 8.39 8.04
C CYS A 16 21.49 9.57 7.57
N ARG A 17 21.31 9.70 6.25
CA ARG A 17 20.45 10.73 5.64
C ARG A 17 19.21 10.12 5.01
N LEU A 18 19.32 8.89 4.51
CA LEU A 18 18.22 8.17 3.88
C LEU A 18 18.08 6.76 4.45
N LEU A 19 16.92 6.48 5.04
CA LEU A 19 16.52 5.16 5.56
C LEU A 19 15.46 4.53 4.66
N LEU A 20 15.70 3.30 4.23
CA LEU A 20 14.69 2.42 3.64
C LEU A 20 14.03 1.58 4.73
N VAL A 21 12.71 1.62 4.81
CA VAL A 21 11.91 0.65 5.57
C VAL A 21 11.33 -0.35 4.58
N CYS A 22 11.65 -1.63 4.77
CA CYS A 22 11.11 -2.73 3.99
C CYS A 22 10.29 -3.62 4.92
N ASP A 23 8.97 -3.61 4.76
CA ASP A 23 8.04 -4.41 5.55
C ASP A 23 7.49 -5.53 4.68
N VAL A 24 7.86 -6.78 4.99
CA VAL A 24 7.38 -7.97 4.28
C VAL A 24 6.67 -8.87 5.28
N GLY A 25 5.35 -8.78 5.27
CA GLY A 25 4.45 -9.59 6.09
C GLY A 25 4.12 -10.95 5.47
N GLY A 26 3.07 -11.58 6.00
CA GLY A 26 2.50 -12.79 5.41
C GLY A 26 1.87 -12.52 4.04
N GLY A 27 0.94 -11.58 3.97
CA GLY A 27 0.22 -11.30 2.73
C GLY A 27 0.74 -10.15 1.90
N THR A 28 1.53 -9.24 2.49
CA THR A 28 1.77 -7.92 1.89
C THR A 28 3.22 -7.46 2.04
N THR A 29 3.66 -6.64 1.08
CA THR A 29 4.94 -5.94 1.11
C THR A 29 4.70 -4.45 0.99
N ASP A 30 5.24 -3.69 1.95
CA ASP A 30 5.15 -2.24 2.01
C ASP A 30 6.56 -1.63 2.08
N LEU A 31 6.80 -0.62 1.24
CA LEU A 31 8.10 0.06 1.14
C LEU A 31 7.96 1.53 1.50
N SER A 32 8.94 2.09 2.20
CA SER A 32 8.97 3.52 2.52
C SER A 32 10.39 4.06 2.59
N LEU A 33 10.56 5.32 2.18
CA LEU A 33 11.80 6.08 2.38
C LEU A 33 11.58 7.17 3.42
N ILE A 34 12.53 7.28 4.35
CA ILE A 34 12.55 8.28 5.40
C ILE A 34 13.82 9.10 5.24
N ARG A 35 13.65 10.41 5.03
CA ARG A 35 14.72 11.40 5.16
C ARG A 35 15.00 11.63 6.64
N ILE A 36 16.27 11.67 6.99
CA ILE A 36 16.75 11.98 8.33
C ILE A 36 17.52 13.29 8.25
N ASP A 37 16.91 14.33 8.83
CA ASP A 37 17.52 15.64 8.98
C ASP A 37 18.14 15.70 10.39
N GLN A 38 19.48 15.76 10.45
CA GLN A 38 20.20 15.96 11.70
C GLN A 38 19.92 17.40 12.15
N GLY A 39 19.19 17.61 13.24
CA GLY A 39 18.75 18.95 13.67
C GLY A 39 19.90 19.97 13.73
N THR A 40 19.62 21.25 13.44
CA THR A 40 20.65 22.30 13.41
C THR A 40 21.38 22.40 14.75
N THR A 41 22.71 22.42 14.67
CA THR A 41 23.64 22.41 15.81
C THR A 41 23.68 23.77 16.53
N GLY A 42 23.30 23.80 17.81
CA GLY A 42 23.94 24.71 18.75
C GLY A 42 25.40 24.32 18.96
N THR A 43 26.24 25.25 19.40
CA THR A 43 27.70 25.09 19.56
C THR A 43 28.12 24.21 20.75
N SER A 44 27.17 23.59 21.46
CA SER A 44 27.41 22.66 22.56
C SER A 44 26.85 21.27 22.27
N VAL A 45 27.54 20.22 22.74
CA VAL A 45 27.07 18.82 22.69
C VAL A 45 25.75 18.63 23.45
N SER A 46 25.44 19.52 24.40
CA SER A 46 24.19 19.55 25.16
C SER A 46 23.00 20.20 24.42
N ASP A 47 23.23 20.88 23.28
CA ASP A 47 22.23 21.69 22.56
C ASP A 47 21.93 21.15 21.15
N ARG A 48 22.26 19.88 20.87
CA ARG A 48 21.89 19.27 19.58
C ARG A 48 20.38 19.00 19.55
N ALA A 49 19.68 19.66 18.64
CA ALA A 49 18.27 19.36 18.38
C ALA A 49 18.09 17.88 17.97
N ALA A 50 17.00 17.26 18.43
CA ALA A 50 16.65 15.89 18.08
C ALA A 50 16.56 15.73 16.55
N PRO A 51 16.95 14.56 15.99
CA PRO A 51 16.85 14.33 14.55
C PRO A 51 15.38 14.44 14.11
N GLN A 52 15.15 15.06 12.95
CA GLN A 52 13.83 15.14 12.34
C GLN A 52 13.71 14.06 11.26
N LEU A 53 12.71 13.19 11.40
CA LEU A 53 12.45 12.12 10.44
C LEU A 53 11.24 12.48 9.61
N SER A 54 11.41 12.52 8.29
CA SER A 54 10.34 12.85 7.35
C SER A 54 10.16 11.70 6.36
N ARG A 55 8.97 11.13 6.31
CA ARG A 55 8.64 10.12 5.30
C ARG A 55 8.50 10.80 3.95
N ILE A 56 9.44 10.51 3.04
CA ILE A 56 9.46 11.13 1.72
C ILE A 56 8.84 10.22 0.66
N ALA A 57 8.80 8.90 0.84
CA ALA A 57 8.17 8.02 -0.14
C ALA A 57 7.42 6.88 0.53
N VAL A 58 6.34 6.45 -0.13
CA VAL A 58 5.53 5.27 0.23
C VAL A 58 5.25 4.52 -1.07
N GLY A 59 5.58 3.24 -1.09
CA GLY A 59 5.33 2.35 -2.23
C GLY A 59 3.87 1.94 -2.30
N ASP A 60 3.52 1.24 -3.36
CA ASP A 60 2.20 0.63 -3.47
C ASP A 60 2.10 -0.54 -2.48
N HIS A 61 0.88 -0.85 -2.04
CA HIS A 61 0.62 -1.98 -1.16
C HIS A 61 0.59 -3.27 -1.97
N LEU A 62 1.70 -4.01 -1.97
CA LEU A 62 1.83 -5.20 -2.80
C LEU A 62 1.18 -6.39 -2.09
N MET A 63 0.25 -7.08 -2.74
CA MET A 63 -0.31 -8.37 -2.27
C MET A 63 0.70 -9.50 -2.54
N LEU A 64 1.84 -9.40 -1.87
CA LEU A 64 3.01 -10.25 -2.01
C LEU A 64 3.74 -10.36 -0.65
N GLY A 65 3.90 -11.56 -0.13
CA GLY A 65 4.60 -11.81 1.13
C GLY A 65 4.92 -13.28 1.37
N GLY A 66 5.13 -13.64 2.64
CA GLY A 66 5.48 -15.00 3.06
C GLY A 66 4.44 -16.08 2.72
N ASP A 67 3.16 -15.72 2.61
CA ASP A 67 2.05 -16.62 2.27
C ASP A 67 2.11 -17.04 0.80
N ASN A 68 2.59 -16.16 -0.08
CA ASN A 68 2.82 -16.50 -1.49
C ASN A 68 3.96 -17.51 -1.63
N ILE A 69 4.99 -17.42 -0.77
CA ILE A 69 6.06 -18.42 -0.69
C ILE A 69 5.49 -19.76 -0.22
N ASP A 70 4.67 -19.75 0.84
CA ASP A 70 4.03 -20.96 1.37
C ASP A 70 3.12 -21.63 0.33
N LEU A 71 2.38 -20.83 -0.45
CA LEU A 71 1.55 -21.31 -1.55
C LEU A 71 2.37 -21.91 -2.70
N ALA A 72 3.49 -21.29 -3.07
CA ALA A 72 4.39 -21.82 -4.09
C ALA A 72 4.97 -23.18 -3.68
N ILE A 73 5.35 -23.32 -2.41
CA ILE A 73 5.79 -24.61 -1.83
C ILE A 73 4.63 -25.62 -1.88
N ALA A 74 3.42 -25.23 -1.48
CA ALA A 74 2.26 -26.11 -1.50
C ALA A 74 1.96 -26.65 -2.91
N HIS A 75 2.04 -25.81 -3.95
CA HIS A 75 1.85 -26.27 -5.33
C HIS A 75 2.98 -27.18 -5.83
N LEU A 76 4.23 -26.94 -5.42
CA LEU A 76 5.33 -27.87 -5.71
C LEU A 76 5.05 -29.25 -5.09
N LEU A 77 4.64 -29.28 -3.83
CA LEU A 77 4.39 -30.51 -3.09
C LEU A 77 3.11 -31.22 -3.52
N GLU A 78 2.08 -30.49 -3.92
CA GLU A 78 0.86 -31.04 -4.51
C GLU A 78 1.19 -31.88 -5.75
N ARG A 79 2.07 -31.39 -6.63
CA ARG A 79 2.52 -32.14 -7.83
C ARG A 79 3.28 -33.42 -7.49
N LYS A 80 3.98 -33.46 -6.35
CA LYS A 80 4.68 -34.65 -5.86
C LYS A 80 3.74 -35.64 -5.16
N LEU A 81 2.67 -35.15 -4.53
CA LEU A 81 1.70 -35.94 -3.77
C LEU A 81 0.60 -36.56 -4.65
N SER A 82 0.38 -36.01 -5.83
CA SER A 82 -0.78 -36.34 -6.68
C SER A 82 -0.36 -36.96 -8.00
N ASP A 83 -0.73 -38.22 -8.21
CA ASP A 83 -0.63 -38.86 -9.53
C ASP A 83 -1.72 -38.38 -10.51
N THR A 84 -2.86 -37.82 -10.06
CA THR A 84 -3.95 -37.32 -10.95
C THR A 84 -5.04 -36.40 -10.33
N ARG A 85 -5.13 -36.20 -9.00
CA ARG A 85 -6.22 -35.41 -8.36
C ARG A 85 -5.72 -34.14 -7.66
N GLN A 86 -6.36 -33.01 -7.94
CA GLN A 86 -6.16 -31.74 -7.23
C GLN A 86 -6.63 -31.86 -5.77
N LEU A 87 -5.96 -31.16 -4.87
CA LEU A 87 -6.35 -31.06 -3.46
C LEU A 87 -7.63 -30.24 -3.33
N ASN A 88 -8.51 -30.63 -2.40
CA ASN A 88 -9.63 -29.75 -2.04
C ASN A 88 -9.16 -28.56 -1.18
N ALA A 89 -10.00 -27.54 -1.02
CA ALA A 89 -9.65 -26.31 -0.30
C ALA A 89 -9.14 -26.57 1.14
N GLY A 90 -9.74 -27.51 1.87
CA GLY A 90 -9.32 -27.86 3.22
C GLY A 90 -7.96 -28.56 3.26
N GLN A 91 -7.70 -29.47 2.31
CA GLN A 91 -6.40 -30.13 2.15
C GLN A 91 -5.31 -29.15 1.72
N LEU A 92 -5.64 -28.20 0.83
CA LEU A 92 -4.71 -27.16 0.41
C LEU A 92 -4.36 -26.23 1.58
N ALA A 93 -5.34 -25.80 2.37
CA ALA A 93 -5.11 -25.00 3.57
C ALA A 93 -4.24 -25.73 4.60
N GLN A 94 -4.49 -27.03 4.82
CA GLN A 94 -3.64 -27.87 5.67
C GLN A 94 -2.20 -27.94 5.12
N LEU A 95 -2.05 -28.18 3.82
CA LEU A 95 -0.74 -28.26 3.18
C LEU A 95 0.02 -26.94 3.32
N MET A 96 -0.63 -25.80 3.06
CA MET A 96 -0.03 -24.47 3.21
C MET A 96 0.48 -24.21 4.64
N GLN A 97 -0.30 -24.59 5.67
CA GLN A 97 0.13 -24.45 7.06
C GLN A 97 1.36 -25.31 7.37
N GLN A 98 1.41 -26.54 6.85
CA GLN A 98 2.59 -27.40 7.01
C GLN A 98 3.80 -26.88 6.23
N CYS A 99 3.59 -26.31 5.03
CA CYS A 99 4.62 -25.63 4.24
C CYS A 99 5.23 -24.46 5.00
N ARG A 100 4.42 -23.65 5.71
CA ARG A 100 4.91 -22.56 6.54
C ARG A 100 5.88 -23.06 7.62
N SER A 101 5.47 -24.05 8.40
CA SER A 101 6.31 -24.63 9.45
C SER A 101 7.55 -25.34 8.88
N ALA A 102 7.46 -25.92 7.69
CA ALA A 102 8.60 -26.50 6.98
C ALA A 102 9.61 -25.42 6.52
N LYS A 103 9.12 -24.34 5.89
CA LYS A 103 9.92 -23.18 5.47
C LYS A 103 10.67 -22.58 6.66
N GLU A 104 9.97 -22.29 7.74
CA GLU A 104 10.58 -21.70 8.94
C GLU A 104 11.69 -22.59 9.52
N ARG A 105 11.48 -23.92 9.58
CA ARG A 105 12.52 -24.86 10.05
C ARG A 105 13.72 -24.95 9.12
N LEU A 106 13.51 -24.98 7.80
CA LEU A 106 14.58 -25.11 6.81
C LEU A 106 15.41 -23.83 6.63
N LEU A 107 14.88 -22.69 7.07
CA LEU A 107 15.55 -21.38 7.03
C LEU A 107 16.02 -20.89 8.40
N ALA A 108 15.76 -21.63 9.47
CA ALA A 108 16.17 -21.26 10.81
C ALA A 108 17.67 -21.46 11.00
N THR A 109 18.32 -20.46 11.58
CA THR A 109 19.65 -20.61 12.19
C THR A 109 19.48 -21.37 13.51
N THR A 110 20.06 -22.56 13.65
CA THR A 110 20.02 -23.29 14.93
C THR A 110 21.20 -22.89 15.80
N GLU A 111 21.06 -23.01 17.13
CA GLU A 111 22.16 -22.73 18.08
C GLU A 111 23.40 -23.61 17.82
N THR A 112 23.21 -24.80 17.24
CA THR A 112 24.27 -25.73 16.88
C THR A 112 24.86 -25.46 15.49
N GLY A 113 24.33 -24.49 14.74
CA GLY A 113 24.71 -24.21 13.34
C GLY A 113 24.27 -25.28 12.34
N HIS A 114 23.58 -26.34 12.78
CA HIS A 114 23.06 -27.38 11.90
C HIS A 114 21.76 -26.92 11.23
N ILE A 115 21.78 -26.82 9.90
CA ILE A 115 20.60 -26.48 9.10
C ILE A 115 20.05 -27.77 8.49
N PRO A 116 18.77 -28.12 8.69
CA PRO A 116 18.20 -29.33 8.10
C PRO A 116 18.20 -29.25 6.57
N GLU A 117 18.66 -30.31 5.90
CA GLU A 117 18.67 -30.39 4.43
C GLU A 117 17.30 -30.75 3.83
N LYS A 118 16.39 -31.31 4.63
CA LYS A 118 15.03 -31.66 4.21
C LYS A 118 14.08 -31.80 5.39
N THR A 119 12.78 -31.74 5.11
CA THR A 119 11.74 -32.02 6.10
C THR A 119 10.56 -32.77 5.48
N SER A 120 9.96 -33.68 6.23
CA SER A 120 8.77 -34.41 5.81
C SER A 120 7.51 -33.61 6.15
N ILE A 121 6.61 -33.49 5.18
CA ILE A 121 5.31 -32.86 5.31
C ILE A 121 4.25 -33.92 5.13
N THR A 122 3.35 -34.05 6.10
CA THR A 122 2.28 -35.06 6.09
C THR A 122 0.93 -34.39 5.97
N LEU A 123 0.23 -34.70 4.89
CA LEU A 123 -1.16 -34.32 4.67
C LEU A 123 -2.07 -35.42 5.21
N LEU A 124 -2.90 -35.10 6.20
CA LEU A 124 -3.82 -36.06 6.78
C LEU A 124 -5.02 -36.31 5.85
N GLY A 125 -5.65 -37.47 6.01
CA GLY A 125 -6.93 -37.78 5.36
C GLY A 125 -8.08 -36.95 5.94
N THR A 126 -9.30 -37.19 5.48
CA THR A 126 -10.50 -36.56 6.06
C THR A 126 -11.48 -37.61 6.59
N GLY A 127 -12.38 -37.21 7.49
CA GLY A 127 -13.42 -38.08 8.05
C GLY A 127 -12.86 -39.29 8.82
N SER A 128 -13.48 -40.45 8.63
CA SER A 128 -13.10 -41.70 9.31
C SER A 128 -11.74 -42.26 8.91
N ARG A 129 -11.07 -41.67 7.91
CA ARG A 129 -9.72 -42.06 7.45
C ARG A 129 -8.66 -40.98 7.70
N LEU A 130 -8.84 -40.15 8.72
CA LEU A 130 -7.89 -39.07 9.08
C LEU A 130 -6.42 -39.54 9.11
N ILE A 131 -6.15 -40.67 9.77
CA ILE A 131 -4.79 -41.25 9.86
C ILE A 131 -4.54 -42.24 8.72
N GLY A 132 -5.52 -43.12 8.42
CA GLY A 132 -5.35 -44.20 7.44
C GLY A 132 -5.20 -43.76 5.99
N ALA A 133 -5.47 -42.50 5.65
CA ALA A 133 -5.24 -41.92 4.33
C ALA A 133 -4.20 -40.79 4.34
N ALA A 134 -3.33 -40.75 5.35
CA ALA A 134 -2.24 -39.79 5.42
C ALA A 134 -1.25 -40.02 4.26
N ARG A 135 -0.80 -38.93 3.64
CA ARG A 135 0.21 -38.92 2.58
C ARG A 135 1.35 -38.02 3.00
N SER A 136 2.59 -38.49 2.84
CA SER A 136 3.78 -37.73 3.19
C SER A 136 4.61 -37.43 1.95
N VAL A 137 5.24 -36.26 1.94
CA VAL A 137 6.15 -35.80 0.89
C VAL A 137 7.32 -35.07 1.52
N GLU A 138 8.49 -35.19 0.92
CA GLU A 138 9.68 -34.46 1.37
C GLU A 138 9.82 -33.12 0.63
N LEU A 139 10.07 -32.06 1.41
CA LEU A 139 10.57 -30.78 0.92
C LEU A 139 12.06 -30.71 1.23
N THR A 140 12.88 -30.58 0.20
CA THR A 140 14.33 -30.37 0.36
C THR A 140 14.65 -28.88 0.49
N ARG A 141 15.77 -28.57 1.15
CA ARG A 141 16.27 -27.21 1.26
C ARG A 141 16.61 -26.63 -0.11
N ALA A 142 17.19 -27.41 -1.02
CA ALA A 142 17.48 -26.97 -2.38
C ALA A 142 16.23 -26.50 -3.14
N GLU A 143 15.12 -27.23 -3.02
CA GLU A 143 13.84 -26.84 -3.63
C GLU A 143 13.25 -25.57 -3.01
N LEU A 144 13.35 -25.45 -1.68
CA LEU A 144 12.94 -24.24 -0.99
C LEU A 144 13.76 -23.03 -1.44
N LEU A 145 15.08 -23.15 -1.53
CA LEU A 145 15.95 -22.08 -1.99
C LEU A 145 15.66 -21.69 -3.44
N HIS A 146 15.37 -22.65 -4.31
CA HIS A 146 14.94 -22.37 -5.68
C HIS A 146 13.62 -21.58 -5.73
N ILE A 147 12.66 -21.89 -4.86
CA ILE A 147 11.44 -21.08 -4.73
C ILE A 147 11.78 -19.68 -4.25
N ILE A 148 12.63 -19.55 -3.22
CA ILE A 148 13.07 -18.24 -2.70
C ILE A 148 13.79 -17.42 -3.78
N ASP A 149 14.56 -18.05 -4.68
CA ASP A 149 15.17 -17.38 -5.82
C ASP A 149 14.13 -16.71 -6.73
N GLY A 150 12.89 -17.21 -6.79
CA GLY A 150 11.79 -16.57 -7.50
C GLY A 150 11.22 -15.33 -6.80
N PHE A 151 11.26 -15.28 -5.46
CA PHE A 151 10.70 -14.18 -4.66
C PHE A 151 11.73 -13.11 -4.28
N LEU A 152 12.99 -13.50 -4.04
CA LEU A 152 14.13 -12.63 -3.75
C LEU A 152 15.32 -12.94 -4.67
N PRO A 153 15.16 -12.84 -6.00
CA PRO A 153 16.26 -13.05 -6.93
C PRO A 153 17.37 -12.01 -6.73
N SER A 154 18.60 -12.40 -7.06
CA SER A 154 19.74 -11.49 -7.19
C SER A 154 19.61 -10.72 -8.51
N THR A 155 18.90 -9.60 -8.49
CA THR A 155 18.65 -8.76 -9.68
C THR A 155 19.57 -7.54 -9.71
N GLY A 156 19.65 -6.86 -10.84
CA GLY A 156 20.20 -5.50 -10.93
C GLY A 156 19.25 -4.43 -10.36
N PRO A 157 19.75 -3.22 -10.02
CA PRO A 157 18.94 -2.10 -9.55
C PRO A 157 18.03 -1.49 -10.65
N ASP A 158 18.23 -1.91 -11.90
CA ASP A 158 17.50 -1.52 -13.11
C ASP A 158 16.39 -2.50 -13.51
N GLU A 159 16.36 -3.70 -12.95
CA GLU A 159 15.35 -4.71 -13.27
C GLU A 159 13.96 -4.35 -12.74
N ARG A 160 12.93 -4.58 -13.58
CA ARG A 160 11.54 -4.18 -13.32
C ARG A 160 10.60 -5.37 -13.19
N PRO A 161 9.56 -5.28 -12.33
CA PRO A 161 8.54 -6.30 -12.26
C PRO A 161 7.82 -6.40 -13.60
N ARG A 162 7.53 -7.63 -14.04
CA ARG A 162 6.70 -7.85 -15.24
C ARG A 162 5.28 -7.36 -14.99
N SER A 163 4.78 -6.50 -15.88
CA SER A 163 3.36 -6.13 -15.90
C SER A 163 2.59 -7.14 -16.76
N ARG A 164 1.55 -7.77 -16.20
CA ARG A 164 0.56 -8.53 -17.00
C ARG A 164 -0.60 -7.60 -17.33
N ARG A 165 -0.76 -7.27 -18.62
CA ARG A 165 -2.04 -6.77 -19.14
C ARG A 165 -3.03 -7.95 -19.16
N GLY A 166 -3.97 -7.95 -18.21
CA GLY A 166 -5.03 -8.95 -18.10
C GLY A 166 -4.64 -10.18 -17.30
N ALA A 167 -4.86 -10.15 -15.99
CA ALA A 167 -4.89 -11.35 -15.16
C ALA A 167 -6.35 -11.66 -14.82
N ILE A 168 -6.75 -12.92 -15.05
CA ILE A 168 -7.95 -13.49 -14.44
C ILE A 168 -7.76 -13.36 -12.92
N VAL A 169 -8.68 -12.64 -12.30
CA VAL A 169 -8.78 -12.48 -10.85
C VAL A 169 -9.26 -13.81 -10.28
N GLU A 170 -8.37 -14.78 -10.16
CA GLU A 170 -8.65 -15.99 -9.40
C GLU A 170 -8.69 -15.58 -7.92
N PHE A 171 -9.82 -15.80 -7.25
CA PHE A 171 -10.08 -15.49 -5.83
C PHE A 171 -10.27 -14.02 -5.40
N GLY A 172 -10.46 -13.06 -6.32
CA GLY A 172 -10.93 -11.72 -5.92
C GLY A 172 -9.86 -10.81 -5.29
N LEU A 173 -8.60 -11.23 -5.26
CA LEU A 173 -7.48 -10.44 -4.71
C LEU A 173 -6.48 -10.08 -5.83
N PRO A 174 -6.02 -8.81 -5.92
CA PRO A 174 -5.08 -8.38 -6.96
C PRO A 174 -3.65 -8.81 -6.62
N TYR A 175 -3.33 -10.10 -6.76
CA TYR A 175 -1.96 -10.60 -6.57
C TYR A 175 -0.97 -9.91 -7.52
N ALA A 176 0.24 -9.62 -7.01
CA ALA A 176 1.30 -9.05 -7.84
C ALA A 176 1.64 -10.00 -9.01
N ALA A 177 1.68 -9.46 -10.23
CA ALA A 177 1.92 -10.25 -11.45
C ALA A 177 3.34 -10.85 -11.52
N ASP A 178 4.31 -10.19 -10.89
CA ASP A 178 5.69 -10.66 -10.72
C ASP A 178 5.94 -10.90 -9.23
N PRO A 179 6.30 -12.12 -8.78
CA PRO A 179 6.54 -12.43 -7.37
C PRO A 179 7.89 -11.92 -6.86
N ALA A 180 8.77 -11.38 -7.71
CA ALA A 180 10.09 -10.94 -7.30
C ALA A 180 10.05 -9.61 -6.52
N ILE A 181 10.05 -9.69 -5.20
CA ILE A 181 10.13 -8.55 -4.27
C ILE A 181 11.33 -7.65 -4.62
N SER A 182 12.47 -8.25 -4.99
CA SER A 182 13.66 -7.53 -5.45
C SER A 182 13.36 -6.53 -6.57
N LYS A 183 12.58 -6.93 -7.58
CA LYS A 183 12.27 -6.06 -8.72
C LYS A 183 11.30 -4.94 -8.34
N HIS A 184 10.34 -5.22 -7.47
CA HIS A 184 9.46 -4.19 -6.93
C HIS A 184 10.21 -3.16 -6.09
N LEU A 185 11.22 -3.62 -5.33
CA LEU A 185 12.10 -2.73 -4.57
C LEU A 185 12.95 -1.84 -5.48
N ALA A 186 13.52 -2.39 -6.55
CA ALA A 186 14.21 -1.61 -7.58
C ALA A 186 13.27 -0.60 -8.26
N ALA A 187 12.04 -1.00 -8.59
CA ALA A 187 10.99 -0.13 -9.13
C ALA A 187 10.70 1.04 -8.19
N PHE A 188 10.52 0.76 -6.90
CA PHE A 188 10.28 1.75 -5.87
C PHE A 188 11.42 2.76 -5.74
N LEU A 189 12.67 2.31 -5.62
CA LEU A 189 13.83 3.22 -5.46
C LEU A 189 13.99 4.17 -6.66
N GLN A 190 13.77 3.67 -7.87
CA GLN A 190 13.82 4.50 -9.07
C GLN A 190 12.63 5.47 -9.18
N ARG A 191 11.40 5.03 -8.85
CA ARG A 191 10.21 5.90 -8.84
C ARG A 191 10.41 7.10 -7.92
N PHE A 192 11.16 6.92 -6.84
CA PHE A 192 11.45 7.95 -5.84
C PHE A 192 12.92 8.42 -5.85
N ALA A 193 13.60 8.30 -6.98
CA ALA A 193 15.00 8.73 -7.11
C ALA A 193 15.18 10.22 -6.79
N GLU A 194 14.37 11.13 -7.34
CA GLU A 194 14.56 12.57 -7.09
C GLU A 194 14.43 12.97 -5.60
N PRO A 195 13.35 12.58 -4.86
CA PRO A 195 13.28 12.85 -3.42
C PRO A 195 14.42 12.20 -2.62
N ALA A 196 14.85 11.00 -3.01
CA ALA A 196 15.97 10.31 -2.36
C ALA A 196 17.29 11.05 -2.60
N ARG A 197 17.49 11.58 -3.81
CA ARG A 197 18.66 12.38 -4.19
C ARG A 197 18.72 13.69 -3.39
N GLU A 198 17.60 14.36 -3.24
CA GLU A 198 17.46 15.56 -2.41
C GLU A 198 17.83 15.26 -0.94
N ALA A 199 17.28 14.18 -0.37
CA ALA A 199 17.58 13.76 1.00
C ALA A 199 19.08 13.47 1.22
N LEU A 200 19.71 12.77 0.26
CA LEU A 200 21.14 12.46 0.27
C LEU A 200 22.02 13.66 -0.08
N GLY A 201 21.47 14.74 -0.63
CA GLY A 201 22.23 15.90 -1.10
C GLY A 201 23.28 15.56 -2.15
N SER A 202 23.04 14.53 -2.96
CA SER A 202 23.99 14.04 -3.96
C SER A 202 23.61 14.55 -5.35
N PRO A 203 24.49 15.23 -6.10
CA PRO A 203 24.19 15.67 -7.47
C PRO A 203 24.36 14.55 -8.51
N SER A 204 24.65 13.31 -8.11
CA SER A 204 24.93 12.20 -9.02
C SER A 204 23.70 11.77 -9.84
N SER A 205 23.91 11.44 -11.12
CA SER A 205 22.88 10.85 -11.99
C SER A 205 22.61 9.36 -11.68
N ALA A 206 23.46 8.70 -10.90
CA ALA A 206 23.24 7.32 -10.46
C ALA A 206 21.97 7.20 -9.61
N LEU A 207 21.47 5.96 -9.44
CA LEU A 207 20.34 5.68 -8.57
C LEU A 207 20.73 5.99 -7.12
N PRO A 208 20.04 6.91 -6.42
CA PRO A 208 20.31 7.17 -5.01
C PRO A 208 19.95 5.96 -4.16
N MET A 209 20.93 5.48 -3.39
CA MET A 209 20.80 4.31 -2.55
C MET A 209 20.70 4.70 -1.07
N PRO A 210 19.82 4.05 -0.27
CA PRO A 210 19.68 4.32 1.15
C PRO A 210 20.96 4.01 1.93
N ASP A 211 21.24 4.78 2.98
CA ASP A 211 22.38 4.60 3.89
C ASP A 211 22.13 3.48 4.91
N ALA A 212 20.86 3.35 5.30
CA ALA A 212 20.41 2.33 6.22
C ALA A 212 19.13 1.65 5.74
N VAL A 213 18.93 0.43 6.21
CA VAL A 213 17.71 -0.35 6.00
C VAL A 213 17.15 -0.83 7.35
N LEU A 214 15.84 -0.75 7.50
CA LEU A 214 15.08 -1.34 8.61
C LEU A 214 14.13 -2.39 8.03
N LEU A 215 14.31 -3.64 8.45
CA LEU A 215 13.49 -4.77 8.04
C LEU A 215 12.37 -5.01 9.06
N ASN A 216 11.13 -5.08 8.56
CA ASN A 216 9.91 -5.34 9.32
C ASN A 216 9.09 -6.47 8.69
N GLY A 217 8.20 -7.08 9.46
CA GLY A 217 7.33 -8.15 9.00
C GLY A 217 7.90 -9.54 9.25
N GLY A 218 7.00 -10.52 9.34
CA GLY A 218 7.31 -11.88 9.78
C GLY A 218 8.29 -12.63 8.88
N VAL A 219 8.42 -12.24 7.60
CA VAL A 219 9.38 -12.87 6.68
C VAL A 219 10.82 -12.69 7.15
N PHE A 220 11.14 -11.57 7.78
CA PHE A 220 12.48 -11.29 8.30
C PHE A 220 12.73 -11.82 9.71
N GLN A 221 11.85 -12.68 10.24
CA GLN A 221 12.24 -13.58 11.33
C GLN A 221 13.30 -14.59 10.88
N SER A 222 13.40 -14.84 9.56
CA SER A 222 14.49 -15.63 8.98
C SER A 222 15.72 -14.76 8.74
N ASP A 223 16.81 -15.04 9.46
CA ASP A 223 18.12 -14.43 9.23
C ASP A 223 18.59 -14.62 7.78
N TYR A 224 18.32 -15.80 7.19
CA TYR A 224 18.67 -16.09 5.80
C TYR A 224 18.02 -15.09 4.83
N LEU A 225 16.71 -14.83 4.98
CA LEU A 225 15.99 -13.90 4.11
C LEU A 225 16.39 -12.45 4.38
N ALA A 226 16.64 -12.09 5.64
CA ALA A 226 17.16 -10.77 6.01
C ALA A 226 18.54 -10.50 5.41
N GLN A 227 19.48 -11.44 5.56
CA GLN A 227 20.83 -11.36 4.99
C GLN A 227 20.79 -11.31 3.46
N ARG A 228 19.95 -12.13 2.83
CA ARG A 228 19.79 -12.16 1.37
C ARG A 228 19.36 -10.80 0.82
N LEU A 229 18.36 -10.16 1.44
CA LEU A 229 17.92 -8.82 1.04
C LEU A 229 18.97 -7.73 1.33
N GLN A 230 19.66 -7.82 2.48
CA GLN A 230 20.75 -6.91 2.81
C GLN A 230 21.89 -7.00 1.80
N SER A 231 22.32 -8.22 1.43
CA SER A 231 23.37 -8.45 0.44
C SER A 231 22.99 -7.91 -0.93
N LEU A 232 21.72 -8.06 -1.35
CA LEU A 232 21.21 -7.47 -2.58
C LEU A 232 21.31 -5.94 -2.58
N LEU A 233 20.80 -5.30 -1.52
CA LEU A 233 20.85 -3.85 -1.41
C LEU A 233 22.30 -3.33 -1.30
N GLN A 234 23.18 -4.07 -0.63
CA GLN A 234 24.59 -3.72 -0.53
C GLN A 234 25.31 -3.85 -1.88
N SER A 235 25.00 -4.87 -2.69
CA SER A 235 25.56 -4.99 -4.04
C SER A 235 25.11 -3.84 -4.94
N TRP A 236 23.83 -3.45 -4.87
CA TRP A 236 23.31 -2.28 -5.58
C TRP A 236 23.98 -0.98 -5.11
N ARG A 237 24.17 -0.79 -3.80
CA ARG A 237 24.87 0.39 -3.27
C ARG A 237 26.31 0.46 -3.77
N ALA A 238 27.04 -0.66 -3.73
CA ALA A 238 28.39 -0.73 -4.27
C ALA A 238 28.43 -0.39 -5.77
N GLN A 239 27.48 -0.91 -6.56
CA GLN A 239 27.40 -0.65 -8.01
C GLN A 239 27.05 0.82 -8.33
N GLN A 240 26.15 1.43 -7.58
CA GLN A 240 25.61 2.77 -7.89
C GLN A 240 26.42 3.91 -7.29
N THR A 241 27.01 3.73 -6.11
CA THR A 241 27.70 4.80 -5.38
C THR A 241 29.16 4.50 -5.08
N GLY A 242 29.63 3.28 -5.28
CA GLY A 242 30.96 2.83 -4.86
C GLY A 242 31.13 2.76 -3.33
N GLN A 243 30.05 2.98 -2.56
CA GLN A 243 30.10 3.03 -1.10
C GLN A 243 29.61 1.74 -0.46
N THR A 244 30.32 1.30 0.57
CA THR A 244 29.91 0.26 1.52
C THR A 244 30.41 0.67 2.92
N PRO A 245 29.79 0.19 4.02
CA PRO A 245 28.66 -0.75 4.11
C PRO A 245 27.28 -0.07 4.02
N LEU A 246 26.24 -0.88 3.74
CA LEU A 246 24.84 -0.54 4.00
C LEU A 246 24.51 -0.89 5.47
N ARG A 247 24.01 0.06 6.25
CA ARG A 247 23.71 -0.15 7.67
C ARG A 247 22.36 -0.87 7.84
N LEU A 248 22.37 -2.10 8.35
CA LEU A 248 21.14 -2.79 8.78
C LEU A 248 20.81 -2.40 10.22
N PHE A 249 19.64 -1.78 10.44
CA PHE A 249 19.18 -1.48 11.78
C PHE A 249 18.61 -2.72 12.47
N ALA A 250 19.17 -3.05 13.64
CA ALA A 250 18.76 -4.21 14.41
C ALA A 250 17.28 -4.16 14.80
N ASN A 251 16.55 -5.20 14.40
CA ASN A 251 15.16 -5.37 14.74
C ASN A 251 14.88 -6.81 15.18
N PRO A 252 15.00 -7.14 16.48
CA PRO A 252 14.84 -8.52 16.96
C PRO A 252 13.40 -9.05 16.90
N GLN A 253 12.42 -8.18 16.63
CA GLN A 253 11.00 -8.55 16.58
C GLN A 253 10.33 -7.81 15.41
N PRO A 254 10.69 -8.18 14.16
CA PRO A 254 10.19 -7.53 12.96
C PRO A 254 8.69 -7.72 12.77
N ASP A 255 8.14 -8.84 13.23
CA ASP A 255 6.71 -9.16 13.29
C ASP A 255 5.90 -8.20 14.19
N LEU A 256 6.47 -7.76 15.32
CA LEU A 256 5.83 -6.81 16.24
C LEU A 256 6.06 -5.35 15.89
N ALA A 257 6.85 -5.06 14.84
CA ALA A 257 7.33 -3.71 14.53
C ALA A 257 6.17 -2.74 14.26
N VAL A 258 5.16 -3.16 13.50
CA VAL A 258 3.99 -2.34 13.14
C VAL A 258 3.13 -2.04 14.36
N ALA A 259 2.77 -3.05 15.16
CA ALA A 259 1.95 -2.87 16.35
C ALA A 259 2.62 -1.93 17.37
N ARG A 260 3.92 -2.09 17.59
CA ARG A 260 4.71 -1.18 18.45
C ARG A 260 4.82 0.22 17.86
N GLY A 261 4.97 0.32 16.54
CA GLY A 261 4.95 1.59 15.82
C GLY A 261 3.64 2.35 16.03
N ALA A 262 2.50 1.66 15.98
CA ALA A 262 1.18 2.24 16.24
C ALA A 262 1.05 2.80 17.67
N VAL A 263 1.52 2.04 18.68
CA VAL A 263 1.55 2.51 20.07
C VAL A 263 2.47 3.73 20.22
N ALA A 264 3.68 3.67 19.65
CA ALA A 264 4.63 4.78 19.67
C ALA A 264 4.07 6.04 18.98
N TYR A 265 3.35 5.88 17.86
CA TYR A 265 2.66 6.97 17.19
C TYR A 265 1.56 7.57 18.07
N GLY A 266 0.77 6.73 18.75
CA GLY A 266 -0.23 7.19 19.73
C GLY A 266 0.36 7.99 20.89
N LEU A 267 1.55 7.62 21.36
CA LEU A 267 2.30 8.38 22.37
C LEU A 267 2.83 9.70 21.80
N ALA A 268 3.44 9.68 20.61
CA ALA A 268 3.96 10.87 19.95
C ALA A 268 2.86 11.91 19.68
N ARG A 269 1.64 11.47 19.33
CA ARG A 269 0.45 12.33 19.20
C ARG A 269 0.08 13.07 20.49
N ARG A 270 0.45 12.52 21.66
CA ARG A 270 0.25 13.14 22.97
C ARG A 270 1.48 13.91 23.45
N GLY A 271 2.41 14.23 22.55
CA GLY A 271 3.68 14.91 22.85
C GLY A 271 4.72 14.01 23.53
N LYS A 272 4.50 12.69 23.57
CA LYS A 272 5.41 11.73 24.22
C LYS A 272 6.22 10.97 23.17
N GLY A 273 7.34 11.55 22.78
CA GLY A 273 8.29 10.97 21.83
C GLY A 273 8.25 11.60 20.43
N LEU A 274 9.12 11.10 19.56
CA LEU A 274 9.32 11.65 18.22
C LEU A 274 8.16 11.29 17.28
N LYS A 275 7.65 12.29 16.56
CA LYS A 275 6.68 12.11 15.46
C LYS A 275 7.43 12.08 14.13
N ILE A 276 7.18 11.05 13.32
CA ILE A 276 7.65 11.02 11.93
C ILE A 276 6.76 11.97 11.10
N GLY A 277 7.38 12.95 10.45
CA GLY A 277 6.73 13.91 9.56
C GLY A 277 6.66 13.43 8.11
N GLY A 278 6.46 14.37 7.19
CA GLY A 278 6.42 14.11 5.74
C GLY A 278 5.05 14.29 5.09
N GLY A 279 3.99 14.51 5.88
CA GLY A 279 2.65 14.82 5.38
C GLY A 279 2.07 13.74 4.45
N SER A 280 1.17 14.16 3.57
CA SER A 280 0.57 13.30 2.56
C SER A 280 1.62 12.67 1.66
N ALA A 281 1.56 11.34 1.45
CA ALA A 281 2.45 10.64 0.53
C ALA A 281 2.11 10.89 -0.95
N ARG A 282 0.90 11.37 -1.24
CA ARG A 282 0.36 11.56 -2.59
C ARG A 282 -0.19 12.97 -2.76
N SER A 283 -0.18 13.46 -3.99
CA SER A 283 -1.00 14.60 -4.39
C SER A 283 -2.37 14.09 -4.83
N TYR A 284 -3.44 14.78 -4.45
CA TYR A 284 -4.81 14.44 -4.83
C TYR A 284 -5.39 15.50 -5.76
N PHE A 285 -6.14 15.06 -6.75
CA PHE A 285 -6.67 15.90 -7.82
C PHE A 285 -8.15 15.63 -8.04
N LEU A 286 -8.90 16.69 -8.35
CA LEU A 286 -10.28 16.60 -8.81
C LEU A 286 -10.30 16.79 -10.32
N GLN A 287 -10.79 15.79 -11.06
CA GLN A 287 -11.01 15.92 -12.50
C GLN A 287 -12.13 16.93 -12.76
N LEU A 288 -11.86 17.83 -13.69
CA LEU A 288 -12.81 18.82 -14.18
C LEU A 288 -13.50 18.30 -15.43
N ASP A 289 -14.78 18.62 -15.57
CA ASP A 289 -15.54 18.31 -16.78
C ASP A 289 -15.20 19.36 -17.86
N SER A 290 -14.41 18.98 -18.86
CA SER A 290 -13.93 19.86 -19.94
C SER A 290 -14.01 19.14 -21.29
N GLN A 291 -14.50 19.84 -22.32
CA GLN A 291 -14.78 19.28 -23.64
C GLN A 291 -13.52 18.97 -24.49
N GLN A 292 -12.34 19.49 -24.10
CA GLN A 292 -11.15 19.47 -24.98
C GLN A 292 -9.94 18.74 -24.37
N ALA A 293 -9.88 18.52 -23.05
CA ALA A 293 -8.81 17.77 -22.39
C ALA A 293 -9.26 17.23 -21.02
N ARG A 294 -8.69 16.09 -20.57
CA ARG A 294 -8.87 15.57 -19.20
C ARG A 294 -8.09 16.44 -18.22
N GLN A 295 -8.62 17.62 -17.91
CA GLN A 295 -8.01 18.52 -16.93
C GLN A 295 -8.39 18.12 -15.51
N ALA A 296 -7.49 18.34 -14.57
CA ALA A 296 -7.75 18.20 -13.14
C ALA A 296 -7.15 19.36 -12.36
N ILE A 297 -7.68 19.60 -11.16
CA ILE A 297 -7.15 20.58 -10.22
C ILE A 297 -6.52 19.89 -9.02
N CYS A 298 -5.32 20.30 -8.64
CA CYS A 298 -4.66 19.82 -7.44
C CYS A 298 -5.41 20.32 -6.19
N LEU A 299 -5.99 19.38 -5.45
CA LEU A 299 -6.72 19.61 -4.22
C LEU A 299 -5.75 19.73 -3.04
N LEU A 300 -4.93 18.69 -2.86
CA LEU A 300 -4.02 18.53 -1.74
C LEU A 300 -2.67 18.04 -2.26
N PRO A 301 -1.62 18.89 -2.25
CA PRO A 301 -0.29 18.49 -2.64
C PRO A 301 0.31 17.42 -1.71
N ARG A 302 1.16 16.57 -2.26
CA ARG A 302 2.09 15.74 -1.49
C ARG A 302 2.90 16.61 -0.50
N GLY A 303 3.18 16.06 0.68
CA GLY A 303 3.87 16.78 1.75
C GLY A 303 2.96 17.62 2.64
N THR A 304 1.68 17.81 2.27
CA THR A 304 0.72 18.54 3.13
C THR A 304 0.56 17.82 4.46
N GLU A 305 0.78 18.54 5.56
CA GLU A 305 0.64 17.99 6.92
C GLU A 305 -0.79 17.53 7.20
N GLU A 306 -0.90 16.38 7.88
CA GLU A 306 -2.19 15.89 8.37
C GLU A 306 -2.86 16.95 9.26
N GLY A 307 -4.16 17.13 9.12
CA GLY A 307 -4.93 18.13 9.85
C GLY A 307 -4.85 19.54 9.29
N ARG A 308 -3.93 19.84 8.35
CA ARG A 308 -3.84 21.15 7.71
C ARG A 308 -4.92 21.33 6.64
N GLU A 309 -5.77 22.34 6.82
CA GLU A 309 -6.75 22.76 5.82
C GLU A 309 -6.08 23.62 4.73
N LEU A 310 -6.33 23.28 3.46
CA LEU A 310 -5.89 24.03 2.29
C LEU A 310 -7.13 24.52 1.53
N ARG A 311 -7.28 25.84 1.39
CA ARG A 311 -8.36 26.46 0.62
C ARG A 311 -7.89 26.84 -0.77
N LEU A 312 -8.72 26.56 -1.76
CA LEU A 312 -8.47 26.92 -3.15
C LEU A 312 -9.00 28.33 -3.44
N ASP A 313 -8.49 29.35 -2.74
CA ASP A 313 -9.08 30.69 -2.71
C ASP A 313 -9.18 31.37 -4.09
N LYS A 314 -8.28 31.00 -5.00
CA LYS A 314 -8.18 31.54 -6.37
C LYS A 314 -9.09 30.82 -7.38
N ARG A 315 -10.00 29.96 -6.91
CA ARG A 315 -10.88 29.14 -7.74
C ARG A 315 -12.28 29.13 -7.15
N ARG A 316 -13.27 29.24 -8.02
CA ARG A 316 -14.69 29.19 -7.66
C ARG A 316 -15.37 28.10 -8.48
N PHE A 317 -16.30 27.41 -7.85
CA PHE A 317 -17.05 26.31 -8.43
C PHE A 317 -18.54 26.56 -8.20
N ALA A 318 -19.38 25.99 -9.07
CA ALA A 318 -20.82 25.94 -8.86
C ALA A 318 -21.18 24.61 -8.20
N LEU A 319 -21.70 24.65 -6.98
CA LEU A 319 -22.18 23.49 -6.25
C LEU A 319 -23.65 23.26 -6.55
N ARG A 320 -24.00 22.09 -7.11
CA ARG A 320 -25.40 21.69 -7.30
C ARG A 320 -25.95 21.09 -6.01
N LEU A 321 -27.01 21.68 -5.49
CA LEU A 321 -27.73 21.20 -4.31
C LEU A 321 -28.99 20.42 -4.70
N GLY A 322 -29.33 19.41 -3.90
CA GLY A 322 -30.52 18.58 -4.09
C GLY A 322 -30.46 17.61 -5.28
N GLN A 323 -29.30 17.47 -5.94
CA GLN A 323 -29.08 16.56 -7.06
C GLN A 323 -27.91 15.62 -6.80
N PRO A 324 -27.95 14.37 -7.29
CA PRO A 324 -26.79 13.48 -7.26
C PRO A 324 -25.65 14.07 -8.09
N VAL A 325 -24.49 14.28 -7.44
CA VAL A 325 -23.26 14.72 -8.08
C VAL A 325 -22.20 13.63 -7.95
N ARG A 326 -21.36 13.49 -8.98
CA ARG A 326 -20.25 12.53 -8.99
C ARG A 326 -18.91 13.25 -9.13
N PHE A 327 -17.96 12.93 -8.24
CA PHE A 327 -16.61 13.47 -8.27
C PHE A 327 -15.63 12.39 -8.69
N HIS A 328 -14.82 12.69 -9.70
CA HIS A 328 -13.75 11.83 -10.19
C HIS A 328 -12.43 12.33 -9.62
N LEU A 329 -11.86 11.57 -8.68
CA LEU A 329 -10.57 11.89 -8.09
C LEU A 329 -9.46 11.12 -8.76
N HIS A 330 -8.28 11.73 -8.79
CA HIS A 330 -7.03 11.11 -9.20
C HIS A 330 -5.98 11.33 -8.12
N SER A 331 -4.98 10.47 -8.08
CA SER A 331 -3.85 10.63 -7.19
C SER A 331 -2.55 10.44 -7.96
N ALA A 332 -1.53 11.21 -7.58
CA ALA A 332 -0.18 11.07 -8.13
C ALA A 332 0.82 10.89 -6.98
N THR A 333 1.69 9.89 -7.12
CA THR A 333 2.84 9.66 -6.22
C THR A 333 4.13 10.25 -6.79
N ALA A 334 4.08 10.85 -7.99
CA ALA A 334 5.25 11.30 -8.74
C ALA A 334 6.13 12.26 -7.93
N ALA A 335 7.41 12.35 -8.30
CA ALA A 335 8.37 13.30 -7.73
C ALA A 335 8.02 14.78 -8.02
N LYS A 336 7.15 15.02 -9.00
CA LYS A 336 6.70 16.38 -9.34
C LYS A 336 5.95 17.00 -8.17
N HIS A 337 6.39 18.20 -7.79
CA HIS A 337 5.71 19.02 -6.79
C HIS A 337 4.59 19.81 -7.46
N TYR A 338 3.37 19.68 -6.93
CA TYR A 338 2.20 20.43 -7.38
C TYR A 338 1.80 21.46 -6.33
N ARG A 339 1.15 22.54 -6.76
CA ARG A 339 0.58 23.57 -5.85
C ARG A 339 -0.91 23.36 -5.71
N ALA A 340 -1.45 23.67 -4.53
CA ALA A 340 -2.89 23.67 -4.33
C ALA A 340 -3.56 24.66 -5.31
N GLY A 341 -4.56 24.18 -6.06
CA GLY A 341 -5.27 24.94 -7.08
C GLY A 341 -4.61 24.98 -8.47
N GLU A 342 -3.45 24.32 -8.63
CA GLU A 342 -2.80 24.14 -9.93
C GLU A 342 -3.67 23.28 -10.86
N LEU A 343 -3.80 23.70 -12.12
CA LEU A 343 -4.45 22.91 -13.16
C LEU A 343 -3.41 22.04 -13.84
N VAL A 344 -3.74 20.77 -13.99
CA VAL A 344 -2.88 19.76 -14.63
C VAL A 344 -3.68 19.03 -15.70
N GLU A 345 -2.96 18.54 -16.70
CA GLU A 345 -3.51 17.60 -17.68
C GLU A 345 -3.28 16.19 -17.16
N LEU A 346 -4.33 15.37 -17.12
CA LEU A 346 -4.26 13.99 -16.68
C LEU A 346 -3.76 13.11 -17.82
N ASP A 347 -2.64 12.44 -17.59
CA ASP A 347 -2.17 11.31 -18.39
C ASP A 347 -2.34 9.99 -17.61
N ASP A 348 -2.54 8.89 -18.34
CA ASP A 348 -2.79 7.57 -17.74
C ASP A 348 -1.54 6.96 -17.06
N ASP A 349 -0.35 7.54 -17.25
CA ASP A 349 0.91 7.03 -16.69
C ASP A 349 1.26 7.67 -15.33
N SER A 350 0.94 8.95 -15.13
CA SER A 350 1.32 9.72 -13.94
C SER A 350 0.22 9.82 -12.89
N PHE A 351 -1.03 9.59 -13.29
CA PHE A 351 -2.21 9.76 -12.44
C PHE A 351 -3.01 8.46 -12.34
N GLU A 352 -3.22 8.02 -11.10
CA GLU A 352 -4.03 6.84 -10.81
C GLU A 352 -5.46 7.29 -10.46
N PRO A 353 -6.49 6.82 -11.18
CA PRO A 353 -7.88 7.13 -10.86
C PRO A 353 -8.29 6.48 -9.54
N LEU A 354 -8.96 7.25 -8.70
CA LEU A 354 -9.55 6.76 -7.46
C LEU A 354 -11.03 6.41 -7.67
N PRO A 355 -11.61 5.51 -6.85
CA PRO A 355 -13.04 5.22 -6.91
C PRO A 355 -13.86 6.51 -6.86
N PRO A 356 -14.73 6.75 -7.87
CA PRO A 356 -15.47 7.99 -7.93
C PRO A 356 -16.59 7.99 -6.89
N ILE A 357 -16.87 9.15 -6.32
CA ILE A 357 -17.85 9.30 -5.24
C ILE A 357 -19.09 9.97 -5.77
N ALA A 358 -20.25 9.40 -5.43
CA ALA A 358 -21.54 10.01 -5.69
C ALA A 358 -22.17 10.43 -4.35
N THR A 359 -22.67 11.65 -4.28
CA THR A 359 -23.41 12.15 -3.09
C THR A 359 -24.51 13.11 -3.51
N VAL A 360 -25.48 13.35 -2.62
CA VAL A 360 -26.50 14.39 -2.76
C VAL A 360 -26.27 15.40 -1.64
N LEU A 361 -26.00 16.65 -2.01
CA LEU A 361 -25.76 17.72 -1.04
C LEU A 361 -27.08 18.42 -0.69
N GLU A 362 -27.41 18.44 0.60
CA GLU A 362 -28.60 19.10 1.12
C GLU A 362 -28.45 20.63 1.09
N GLY A 363 -29.54 21.36 0.81
CA GLY A 363 -29.53 22.83 0.85
C GLY A 363 -30.46 23.56 -0.13
N GLY A 364 -31.56 22.93 -0.57
CA GLY A 364 -32.48 23.49 -1.57
C GLY A 364 -32.11 23.08 -2.99
N SER A 365 -32.82 23.62 -3.99
CA SER A 365 -32.56 23.38 -5.42
C SER A 365 -31.81 24.56 -6.04
N GLY A 366 -30.67 24.31 -6.67
CA GLY A 366 -29.94 25.33 -7.43
C GLY A 366 -28.43 25.15 -7.44
N GLU A 367 -27.74 26.11 -8.06
CA GLU A 367 -26.28 26.20 -8.07
C GLU A 367 -25.82 27.32 -7.12
N VAL A 368 -24.93 26.99 -6.18
CA VAL A 368 -24.36 27.94 -5.23
C VAL A 368 -22.86 28.10 -5.52
N PRO A 369 -22.33 29.33 -5.62
CA PRO A 369 -20.89 29.53 -5.77
C PRO A 369 -20.17 29.08 -4.50
N VAL A 370 -19.15 28.25 -4.64
CA VAL A 370 -18.33 27.71 -3.54
C VAL A 370 -16.85 27.76 -3.87
N GLN A 371 -16.02 27.68 -2.84
CA GLN A 371 -14.60 27.34 -2.91
C GLN A 371 -14.41 25.95 -2.32
N LEU A 372 -13.32 25.27 -2.69
CA LEU A 372 -12.96 23.98 -2.12
C LEU A 372 -11.94 24.18 -1.01
N ALA A 373 -12.20 23.59 0.15
CA ALA A 373 -11.25 23.42 1.23
C ALA A 373 -10.93 21.93 1.35
N THR A 374 -9.66 21.56 1.45
CA THR A 374 -9.26 20.15 1.55
C THR A 374 -8.35 19.93 2.74
N ARG A 375 -8.41 18.74 3.33
CA ARG A 375 -7.57 18.35 4.45
C ARG A 375 -7.34 16.85 4.42
N LEU A 376 -6.10 16.41 4.65
CA LEU A 376 -5.84 15.01 4.95
C LEU A 376 -6.02 14.79 6.45
N THR A 377 -6.94 13.91 6.84
CA THR A 377 -7.12 13.53 8.25
C THR A 377 -5.95 12.66 8.74
N GLU A 378 -5.79 12.55 10.05
CA GLU A 378 -4.75 11.72 10.69
C GLU A 378 -4.92 10.21 10.39
N VAL A 379 -6.13 9.78 10.02
CA VAL A 379 -6.40 8.38 9.62
C VAL A 379 -6.13 8.16 8.12
N GLY A 380 -5.72 9.19 7.38
CA GLY A 380 -5.45 9.11 5.94
C GLY A 380 -6.68 9.23 5.05
N THR A 381 -7.80 9.73 5.57
CA THR A 381 -9.00 10.08 4.80
C THR A 381 -8.83 11.50 4.25
N LEU A 382 -9.03 11.71 2.96
CA LEU A 382 -9.10 13.05 2.37
C LEU A 382 -10.49 13.61 2.71
N ALA A 383 -10.55 14.79 3.29
CA ALA A 383 -11.79 15.53 3.48
C ALA A 383 -11.77 16.69 2.48
N ILE A 384 -12.86 16.87 1.74
CA ILE A 384 -13.07 18.02 0.88
C ILE A 384 -14.35 18.68 1.36
N ASP A 385 -14.32 19.98 1.55
CA ASP A 385 -15.47 20.77 1.91
C ASP A 385 -15.72 21.80 0.81
N CYS A 386 -16.98 21.95 0.43
CA CYS A 386 -17.42 23.11 -0.34
C CYS A 386 -17.80 24.20 0.67
N ILE A 387 -17.16 25.35 0.58
CA ILE A 387 -17.41 26.50 1.47
C ILE A 387 -17.92 27.68 0.64
N THR A 388 -18.92 28.40 1.14
CA THR A 388 -19.34 29.65 0.48
C THR A 388 -18.18 30.66 0.50
N PRO A 389 -18.00 31.47 -0.56
CA PRO A 389 -16.99 32.53 -0.59
C PRO A 389 -17.11 33.49 0.59
N ASP A 390 -15.97 34.05 0.98
CA ASP A 390 -15.81 34.90 2.18
C ASP A 390 -16.85 36.04 2.28
N PRO A 391 -17.56 36.18 3.43
CA PRO A 391 -17.48 35.36 4.64
C PRO A 391 -18.10 33.96 4.49
N PRO A 392 -17.43 32.87 4.93
CA PRO A 392 -17.97 31.53 4.86
C PRO A 392 -19.16 31.37 5.80
N GLN A 393 -20.38 31.32 5.24
CA GLN A 393 -21.63 31.14 5.98
C GLN A 393 -22.10 29.68 5.97
N GLN A 394 -21.78 28.92 4.93
CA GLN A 394 -22.19 27.52 4.79
C GLN A 394 -21.01 26.64 4.36
N ARG A 395 -20.99 25.42 4.88
CA ARG A 395 -19.97 24.39 4.61
C ARG A 395 -20.66 23.06 4.36
N TRP A 396 -20.42 22.49 3.18
CA TRP A 396 -20.88 21.15 2.81
C TRP A 396 -19.71 20.20 2.80
N ASN A 397 -19.82 19.12 3.55
CA ASN A 397 -18.75 18.14 3.68
C ASN A 397 -18.87 17.03 2.62
N LEU A 398 -17.73 16.70 2.02
CA LEU A 398 -17.49 15.54 1.21
C LEU A 398 -16.38 14.75 1.94
N GLU A 399 -16.68 13.60 2.53
CA GLU A 399 -15.66 12.78 3.22
C GLU A 399 -15.26 11.57 2.36
N PHE A 400 -13.94 11.31 2.25
CA PHE A 400 -13.35 10.35 1.30
C PHE A 400 -12.47 9.32 2.03
N GLN A 401 -12.96 8.09 2.22
CA GLN A 401 -12.10 7.00 2.68
C GLN A 401 -11.17 6.57 1.54
N LEU A 402 -9.87 6.84 1.69
CA LEU A 402 -8.85 6.60 0.65
C LEU A 402 -8.16 5.23 0.73
N ARG A 403 -8.55 4.36 1.67
CA ARG A 403 -8.01 3.01 1.80
C ARG A 403 -8.91 2.01 1.06
N ASP A 404 -8.30 0.97 0.50
CA ASP A 404 -8.86 -0.09 -0.37
C ASP A 404 -10.01 -0.95 0.21
N SER A 405 -10.78 -0.44 1.16
CA SER A 405 -12.13 -0.95 1.44
C SER A 405 -13.13 -0.43 0.39
N ALA A 406 -12.80 -0.58 -0.89
CA ALA A 406 -13.67 -0.24 -2.01
C ALA A 406 -14.69 -1.36 -2.22
N ALA A 407 -15.69 -1.42 -1.34
CA ALA A 407 -16.94 -2.15 -1.62
C ALA A 407 -18.16 -1.62 -0.85
N SER A 408 -17.98 -0.96 0.31
CA SER A 408 -19.12 -0.77 1.24
C SER A 408 -19.56 0.68 1.50
N SER A 409 -18.88 1.70 0.99
CA SER A 409 -19.20 3.10 1.31
C SER A 409 -20.38 3.69 0.51
N LEU A 410 -21.00 2.93 -0.40
CA LEU A 410 -22.12 3.40 -1.23
C LEU A 410 -23.44 3.57 -0.47
N VAL A 411 -23.57 3.04 0.76
CA VAL A 411 -24.88 2.90 1.43
C VAL A 411 -25.12 3.89 2.58
N GLU A 412 -24.08 4.45 3.21
CA GLU A 412 -24.28 5.17 4.49
C GLU A 412 -24.66 6.66 4.37
N ASN A 413 -24.43 7.32 3.24
CA ASN A 413 -24.59 8.78 3.14
C ASN A 413 -25.90 9.28 2.51
N SER A 414 -26.85 8.39 2.20
CA SER A 414 -28.19 8.79 1.77
C SER A 414 -29.23 8.36 2.79
N LYS A 415 -29.66 9.29 3.66
CA LYS A 415 -30.85 9.09 4.51
C LYS A 415 -32.16 9.19 3.73
N THR A 416 -32.11 9.57 2.45
CA THR A 416 -33.29 9.82 1.61
C THR A 416 -33.18 9.08 0.30
N LEU A 417 -34.00 8.03 0.17
CA LEU A 417 -34.13 7.28 -1.07
C LEU A 417 -34.62 8.21 -2.20
N HIS A 418 -34.11 8.01 -3.41
CA HIS A 418 -34.54 8.77 -4.58
C HIS A 418 -36.08 8.70 -4.72
N PRO A 419 -36.79 9.75 -5.16
CA PRO A 419 -38.25 9.73 -5.25
C PRO A 419 -38.81 8.61 -6.13
N ARG A 420 -38.03 8.14 -7.11
CA ARG A 420 -38.35 6.97 -7.97
C ARG A 420 -37.80 5.63 -7.45
N PHE A 421 -37.28 5.57 -6.23
CA PHE A 421 -36.67 4.36 -5.68
C PHE A 421 -37.62 3.17 -5.70
N GLU A 422 -38.87 3.33 -5.27
CA GLU A 422 -39.87 2.25 -5.31
C GLU A 422 -40.19 1.82 -6.74
N ALA A 423 -40.20 2.76 -7.70
CA ALA A 423 -40.38 2.43 -9.11
C ALA A 423 -39.18 1.66 -9.68
N ALA A 424 -37.96 2.07 -9.32
CA ALA A 424 -36.72 1.39 -9.70
C ALA A 424 -36.63 -0.01 -9.08
N ARG A 425 -36.99 -0.16 -7.79
CA ARG A 425 -37.06 -1.44 -7.09
C ARG A 425 -38.08 -2.37 -7.75
N GLY A 426 -39.27 -1.86 -8.08
CA GLY A 426 -40.30 -2.64 -8.76
C GLY A 426 -39.86 -3.14 -10.14
N LEU A 427 -39.14 -2.32 -10.92
CA LEU A 427 -38.56 -2.74 -12.20
C LEU A 427 -37.48 -3.83 -11.97
N LEU A 428 -36.57 -3.64 -11.02
CA LEU A 428 -35.54 -4.64 -10.72
C LEU A 428 -36.12 -5.98 -10.24
N GLU A 429 -37.15 -5.97 -9.40
CA GLU A 429 -37.87 -7.17 -8.96
C GLU A 429 -38.60 -7.87 -10.11
N GLN A 430 -39.18 -7.10 -11.04
CA GLN A 430 -39.83 -7.64 -12.23
C GLN A 430 -38.84 -8.38 -13.15
N TYR A 431 -37.66 -7.82 -13.39
CA TYR A 431 -36.67 -8.40 -14.31
C TYR A 431 -35.75 -9.44 -13.66
N PHE A 432 -35.45 -9.31 -12.36
CA PHE A 432 -34.43 -10.12 -11.67
C PHE A 432 -34.89 -10.76 -10.36
N GLY A 433 -36.17 -10.64 -9.99
CA GLY A 433 -36.72 -11.28 -8.78
C GLY A 433 -36.97 -12.78 -8.96
N GLU A 434 -37.42 -13.43 -7.87
CA GLU A 434 -37.68 -14.88 -7.81
C GLU A 434 -38.73 -15.39 -8.82
N ARG A 435 -39.49 -14.48 -9.46
CA ARG A 435 -40.49 -14.78 -10.50
C ARG A 435 -40.07 -14.35 -11.92
N SER A 436 -38.76 -14.16 -12.18
CA SER A 436 -38.19 -13.69 -13.46
C SER A 436 -38.33 -14.65 -14.66
N SER A 437 -39.05 -15.78 -14.54
CA SER A 437 -39.13 -16.81 -15.59
C SER A 437 -39.99 -16.45 -16.81
N ARG A 438 -40.63 -15.26 -16.86
CA ARG A 438 -41.47 -14.79 -17.99
C ARG A 438 -41.22 -13.32 -18.35
N VAL A 439 -39.97 -12.92 -18.52
CA VAL A 439 -39.65 -11.51 -18.75
C VAL A 439 -39.18 -11.25 -20.18
N ASP A 440 -39.71 -10.20 -20.81
CA ASP A 440 -39.38 -9.78 -22.18
C ASP A 440 -37.90 -9.36 -22.28
N PRO A 441 -37.06 -10.04 -23.08
CA PRO A 441 -35.65 -9.70 -23.26
C PRO A 441 -35.39 -8.29 -23.79
N LYS A 442 -36.37 -7.65 -24.45
CA LYS A 442 -36.24 -6.25 -24.89
C LYS A 442 -36.29 -5.28 -23.71
N GLY A 443 -37.12 -5.55 -22.70
CA GLY A 443 -37.22 -4.73 -21.49
C GLY A 443 -35.93 -4.73 -20.65
N ILE A 444 -35.20 -5.86 -20.61
CA ILE A 444 -33.88 -5.93 -19.95
C ILE A 444 -32.87 -4.99 -20.62
N LYS A 445 -32.93 -4.82 -21.94
CA LYS A 445 -32.01 -3.96 -22.69
C LYS A 445 -32.30 -2.47 -22.51
N THR A 446 -33.56 -2.09 -22.26
CA THR A 446 -33.94 -0.69 -22.01
C THR A 446 -33.91 -0.31 -20.54
N LEU A 447 -33.89 -1.29 -19.62
CA LEU A 447 -33.94 -1.09 -18.18
C LEU A 447 -32.93 -0.06 -17.65
N ARG A 448 -31.73 0.01 -18.24
CA ARG A 448 -30.71 1.00 -17.85
C ARG A 448 -31.13 2.45 -18.13
N ASN A 449 -31.98 2.68 -19.12
CA ASN A 449 -32.55 3.99 -19.44
C ASN A 449 -33.85 4.26 -18.67
N ASP A 450 -34.51 3.21 -18.20
CA ASP A 450 -35.80 3.28 -17.49
C ASP A 450 -35.63 3.49 -15.96
N LEU A 451 -34.46 3.07 -15.42
CA LEU A 451 -33.94 3.34 -14.06
C LEU A 451 -33.34 4.76 -13.97
#